data_AF-A0A532T4Q6-F1
#
_entry.id   AF-A0A532T4Q6-F1
#
_cell.length_a   1.000
_cell.length_b   1.000
_cell.length_c   1.000
_cell.angle_alpha   90.00
_cell.angle_beta   90.00
_cell.angle_gamma   90.00
#
_symmetry.space_group_name_H-M   'P 1'
#
loop_
_entity.id
_entity.type
_entity.pdbx_description
1 polymer ?
#
loop_
_entity_poly.entity_id
_entity_poly.type
_entity_poly.pdbx_seq_one_letter_code
_entity_poly.pdbx_strand_id
1 'polypeptide(L)'
;MTKLKMSSLDSLLFEASSFISSEFDLQLQQSQLKPYSPENWQHFCQVNGFDVNSVGLYVPASYSAYVRTDSPVLISNVFHEFFGHGLFCEHSQIGKQLVDIIQSNGDEGSFLFDEVNSQEQSLGLCKTNIDNYEGFAVWLEALLCEETDNVRIWQLKKDGLPEDYVSLFEFFHDAELRLTRFGFMSQLGFPKFYDDNKVIDVVKKLYDSAFDNVDFVVLYGSQKPESDIDLFVVSSNPSTNFFNGYLNIYELNREEFAQLSDNLDIGVTDPLFAGRLIYGDKNSFEQLKQKISTQRITQKAIDHNITEAEKQNLFFETDKRRILYIGGFFQNAEQLGLGNKPLTLATLEQIYSK
;
A
#
# COMPACT_ATOMS: atom_id res chain seq x y z
N MET A 1 -28.99 -0.30 35.09
CA MET A 1 -27.53 -0.16 35.23
C MET A 1 -26.89 -1.48 34.89
N THR A 2 -26.55 -1.66 33.62
CA THR A 2 -25.82 -2.83 33.12
C THR A 2 -24.39 -2.72 33.61
N LYS A 3 -23.92 -3.67 34.43
CA LYS A 3 -22.50 -3.75 34.80
C LYS A 3 -21.71 -4.00 33.51
N LEU A 4 -20.97 -3.01 33.04
CA LEU A 4 -19.93 -3.18 32.03
C LEU A 4 -18.98 -4.26 32.55
N LYS A 5 -18.99 -5.42 31.89
CA LYS A 5 -18.05 -6.50 32.16
C LYS A 5 -16.72 -5.99 31.63
N MET A 6 -15.80 -5.61 32.51
CA MET A 6 -14.43 -5.29 32.07
C MET A 6 -13.86 -6.57 31.46
N SER A 7 -13.66 -6.58 30.14
CA SER A 7 -12.92 -7.62 29.45
C SER A 7 -11.50 -7.68 30.03
N SER A 8 -10.96 -8.89 30.21
CA SER A 8 -9.55 -9.03 30.59
C SER A 8 -8.66 -8.47 29.46
N LEU A 9 -7.44 -8.05 29.80
CA LEU A 9 -6.46 -7.61 28.81
C LEU A 9 -6.29 -8.68 27.71
N ASP A 10 -6.18 -9.95 28.08
CA ASP A 10 -6.06 -11.06 27.12
C ASP A 10 -7.23 -11.15 26.12
N SER A 11 -8.47 -10.87 26.58
CA SER A 11 -9.65 -10.86 25.68
C SER A 11 -9.54 -9.72 24.68
N LEU A 12 -9.14 -8.53 25.14
CA LEU A 12 -8.98 -7.36 24.28
C LEU A 12 -7.85 -7.53 23.27
N LEU A 13 -6.73 -8.17 23.68
CA LEU A 13 -5.65 -8.50 22.76
C LEU A 13 -6.07 -9.51 21.71
N PHE A 14 -6.87 -10.51 22.10
CA PHE A 14 -7.42 -11.47 21.16
C PHE A 14 -8.39 -10.81 20.16
N GLU A 15 -9.27 -9.92 20.64
CA GLU A 15 -10.20 -9.15 19.81
C GLU A 15 -9.45 -8.25 18.82
N ALA A 16 -8.48 -7.46 19.30
CA ALA A 16 -7.65 -6.60 18.47
C ALA A 16 -6.85 -7.40 17.42
N SER A 17 -6.22 -8.51 17.83
CA SER A 17 -5.49 -9.39 16.91
C SER A 17 -6.42 -10.02 15.87
N SER A 18 -7.65 -10.37 16.24
CA SER A 18 -8.65 -10.93 15.32
C SER A 18 -9.09 -9.88 14.30
N PHE A 19 -9.33 -8.65 14.75
CA PHE A 19 -9.64 -7.53 13.87
C PHE A 19 -8.51 -7.30 12.87
N ILE A 20 -7.26 -7.13 13.34
CA ILE A 20 -6.08 -6.92 12.49
C ILE A 20 -5.92 -8.02 11.45
N SER A 21 -6.05 -9.29 11.87
CA SER A 21 -5.94 -10.42 10.95
C SER A 21 -7.07 -10.43 9.92
N SER A 22 -8.29 -10.04 10.28
CA SER A 22 -9.41 -10.01 9.34
C SER A 22 -9.34 -8.82 8.36
N GLU A 23 -8.90 -7.67 8.84
CA GLU A 23 -8.93 -6.41 8.09
C GLU A 23 -7.72 -6.29 7.16
N PHE A 24 -6.54 -6.60 7.70
CA PHE A 24 -5.24 -6.37 7.06
C PHE A 24 -4.53 -7.66 6.62
N ASP A 25 -5.01 -8.84 7.05
CA ASP A 25 -4.32 -10.12 6.87
C ASP A 25 -2.89 -10.10 7.46
N LEU A 26 -2.75 -9.45 8.62
CA LEU A 26 -1.49 -9.31 9.36
C LEU A 26 -1.57 -9.96 10.74
N GLN A 27 -0.42 -10.42 11.23
CA GLN A 27 -0.25 -10.94 12.58
C GLN A 27 1.15 -10.59 13.08
N LEU A 28 1.27 -10.17 14.35
CA LEU A 28 2.57 -10.03 15.00
C LEU A 28 3.21 -11.42 15.16
N GLN A 29 4.47 -11.56 14.73
CA GLN A 29 5.24 -12.79 14.81
C GLN A 29 6.43 -12.65 15.76
N GLN A 30 7.04 -11.46 15.80
CA GLN A 30 8.28 -11.21 16.54
C GLN A 30 8.06 -10.37 17.79
N SER A 31 7.14 -9.40 17.71
CA SER A 31 6.86 -8.47 18.78
C SER A 31 6.38 -9.19 20.03
N GLN A 32 6.89 -8.77 21.19
CA GLN A 32 6.51 -9.30 22.50
C GLN A 32 6.01 -8.18 23.40
N LEU A 33 4.88 -8.43 24.08
CA LEU A 33 4.38 -7.54 25.12
C LEU A 33 5.03 -7.89 26.47
N LYS A 34 5.59 -6.88 27.12
CA LYS A 34 6.26 -6.99 28.42
C LYS A 34 5.62 -6.03 29.42
N PRO A 35 4.67 -6.51 30.24
CA PRO A 35 4.03 -5.69 31.26
C PRO A 35 4.94 -5.51 32.48
N TYR A 36 5.00 -4.29 33.02
CA TYR A 36 5.78 -3.95 34.21
C TYR A 36 4.89 -3.39 35.32
N SER A 37 5.18 -3.79 36.57
CA SER A 37 4.66 -3.10 37.75
C SER A 37 5.27 -1.69 37.84
N PRO A 38 4.66 -0.76 38.59
CA PRO A 38 5.17 0.60 38.71
C PRO A 38 6.62 0.66 39.21
N GLU A 39 6.96 -0.15 40.21
CA GLU A 39 8.30 -0.20 40.81
C GLU A 39 9.33 -0.76 39.83
N ASN A 40 8.96 -1.84 39.12
CA ASN A 40 9.84 -2.45 38.13
C ASN A 40 10.00 -1.53 36.90
N TRP A 41 8.96 -0.79 36.52
CA TRP A 41 9.01 0.17 35.41
C TRP A 41 10.00 1.29 35.68
N GLN A 42 9.90 1.91 36.86
CA GLN A 42 10.82 2.98 37.25
C GLN A 42 12.26 2.51 37.23
N HIS A 43 12.54 1.33 37.80
CA HIS A 43 13.89 0.76 37.78
C HIS A 43 14.36 0.46 36.34
N PHE A 44 13.50 -0.14 35.52
CA PHE A 44 13.78 -0.43 34.11
C PHE A 44 14.13 0.83 33.32
N CYS A 45 13.32 1.89 33.41
CA CYS A 45 13.58 3.16 32.75
C CYS A 45 14.90 3.79 33.22
N GLN A 46 15.18 3.79 34.53
CA GLN A 46 16.43 4.34 35.07
C GLN A 46 17.68 3.60 34.58
N VAL A 47 17.63 2.26 34.53
CA VAL A 47 18.78 1.44 34.10
C VAL A 47 19.07 1.63 32.61
N ASN A 48 18.04 1.85 31.79
CA ASN A 48 18.18 1.97 30.34
C ASN A 48 18.19 3.43 29.84
N GLY A 49 18.06 4.43 30.73
CA GLY A 49 18.07 5.84 30.35
C GLY A 49 16.79 6.36 29.70
N PHE A 50 15.65 5.67 29.88
CA PHE A 50 14.34 6.10 29.37
C PHE A 50 13.64 7.07 30.32
N ASP A 51 12.66 7.82 29.80
CA ASP A 51 11.81 8.67 30.63
C ASP A 51 10.93 7.83 31.56
N VAL A 52 11.14 8.00 32.87
CA VAL A 52 10.39 7.32 33.93
C VAL A 52 8.91 7.71 33.96
N ASN A 53 8.55 8.87 33.40
CA ASN A 53 7.17 9.34 33.33
C ASN A 53 6.40 8.73 32.15
N SER A 54 7.11 8.13 31.19
CA SER A 54 6.46 7.37 30.13
C SER A 54 5.62 6.23 30.72
N VAL A 55 4.61 5.83 29.96
CA VAL A 55 3.65 4.78 30.28
C VAL A 55 3.73 3.59 29.33
N GLY A 56 4.57 3.69 28.29
CA GLY A 56 4.80 2.70 27.25
C GLY A 56 6.06 3.03 26.45
N LEU A 57 6.73 2.02 25.91
CA LEU A 57 7.77 2.21 24.90
C LEU A 57 7.93 0.94 24.07
N TYR A 58 8.20 1.11 22.79
CA TYR A 58 8.56 0.03 21.89
C TYR A 58 10.06 0.11 21.56
N VAL A 59 10.75 -1.03 21.62
CA VAL A 59 12.17 -1.14 21.27
C VAL A 59 12.30 -2.00 20.01
N PRO A 60 12.44 -1.41 18.81
CA PRO A 60 12.52 -2.16 17.56
C PRO A 60 13.67 -3.16 17.50
N ALA A 61 14.84 -2.82 18.06
CA ALA A 61 16.00 -3.71 18.11
C ALA A 61 15.69 -5.09 18.74
N SER A 62 14.74 -5.12 19.68
CA SER A 62 14.35 -6.32 20.42
C SER A 62 12.91 -6.75 20.17
N TYR A 63 12.22 -6.10 19.21
CA TYR A 63 10.79 -6.27 18.95
C TYR A 63 9.97 -6.38 20.26
N SER A 64 10.13 -5.42 21.17
CA SER A 64 9.53 -5.51 22.50
C SER A 64 8.75 -4.26 22.84
N ALA A 65 7.46 -4.45 23.15
CA ALA A 65 6.57 -3.43 23.68
C ALA A 65 6.56 -3.54 25.21
N TYR A 66 7.07 -2.52 25.89
CA TYR A 66 7.08 -2.45 27.35
C TYR A 66 5.97 -1.51 27.81
N VAL A 67 5.13 -1.93 28.75
CA VAL A 67 4.00 -1.12 29.22
C VAL A 67 3.89 -1.10 30.74
N ARG A 68 3.49 0.05 31.29
CA ARG A 68 3.26 0.21 32.73
C ARG A 68 1.82 -0.19 33.09
N THR A 69 1.69 -1.24 33.90
CA THR A 69 0.40 -1.93 34.17
C THR A 69 -0.60 -1.17 35.03
N ASP A 70 -0.18 -0.12 35.74
CA ASP A 70 -1.07 0.73 36.54
C ASP A 70 -1.63 1.93 35.76
N SER A 71 -1.27 2.08 34.48
CA SER A 71 -1.71 3.19 33.65
C SER A 71 -3.23 3.20 33.51
N PRO A 72 -3.91 4.36 33.71
CA PRO A 72 -5.35 4.46 33.47
C PRO A 72 -5.73 4.28 32.00
N VAL A 73 -4.75 4.35 31.10
CA VAL A 73 -4.88 4.15 29.65
C VAL A 73 -4.08 2.93 29.19
N LEU A 74 -3.89 1.92 30.05
CA LEU A 74 -3.08 0.73 29.75
C LEU A 74 -3.47 0.07 28.42
N ILE A 75 -4.77 -0.13 28.15
CA ILE A 75 -5.22 -0.76 26.90
C ILE A 75 -4.77 0.04 25.69
N SER A 76 -4.98 1.36 25.73
CA SER A 76 -4.53 2.33 24.71
C SER A 76 -3.03 2.21 24.47
N ASN A 77 -2.23 2.20 25.53
CA ASN A 77 -0.78 2.06 25.45
C ASN A 77 -0.37 0.71 24.86
N VAL A 78 -1.04 -0.39 25.23
CA VAL A 78 -0.74 -1.69 24.61
C VAL A 78 -1.05 -1.65 23.12
N PHE A 79 -2.18 -1.07 22.70
CA PHE A 79 -2.49 -0.95 21.28
C PHE A 79 -1.45 -0.10 20.53
N HIS A 80 -1.00 1.00 21.12
CA HIS A 80 0.05 1.86 20.57
C HIS A 80 1.38 1.12 20.42
N GLU A 81 1.93 0.60 21.54
CA GLU A 81 3.28 0.05 21.57
C GLU A 81 3.35 -1.32 20.90
N PHE A 82 2.39 -2.21 21.21
CA PHE A 82 2.44 -3.59 20.77
C PHE A 82 1.93 -3.77 19.35
N PHE A 83 0.74 -3.24 19.05
CA PHE A 83 0.18 -3.36 17.70
C PHE A 83 0.67 -2.26 16.77
N GLY A 84 0.66 -1.00 17.20
CA GLY A 84 1.07 0.15 16.38
C GLY A 84 2.51 0.02 15.90
N HIS A 85 3.47 0.16 16.80
CA HIS A 85 4.87 0.06 16.42
C HIS A 85 5.27 -1.36 16.00
N GLY A 86 4.75 -2.39 16.67
CA GLY A 86 5.04 -3.78 16.33
C GLY A 86 4.70 -4.13 14.88
N LEU A 87 3.46 -3.86 14.43
CA LEU A 87 3.06 -4.15 13.06
C LEU A 87 3.83 -3.31 12.06
N PHE A 88 4.08 -2.03 12.38
CA PHE A 88 4.85 -1.16 11.52
C PHE A 88 6.25 -1.71 11.28
N CYS A 89 6.98 -2.05 12.35
CA CYS A 89 8.32 -2.62 12.28
C CYS A 89 8.38 -4.00 11.62
N GLU A 90 7.40 -4.87 11.89
CA GLU A 90 7.41 -6.23 11.36
C GLU A 90 6.99 -6.32 9.89
N HIS A 91 6.05 -5.48 9.45
CA HIS A 91 5.34 -5.69 8.17
C HIS A 91 5.55 -4.58 7.16
N SER A 92 5.62 -3.32 7.57
CA SER A 92 5.79 -2.22 6.62
C SER A 92 7.22 -2.18 6.07
N GLN A 93 7.38 -1.86 4.78
CA GLN A 93 8.70 -1.68 4.17
C GLN A 93 9.53 -0.62 4.90
N ILE A 94 8.88 0.48 5.32
CA ILE A 94 9.52 1.59 6.04
C ILE A 94 9.98 1.10 7.42
N GLY A 95 9.12 0.43 8.17
CA GLY A 95 9.45 -0.07 9.50
C GLY A 95 10.52 -1.17 9.49
N LYS A 96 10.52 -2.06 8.50
CA LYS A 96 11.59 -3.06 8.32
C LYS A 96 12.95 -2.38 8.09
N GLN A 97 13.00 -1.37 7.22
CA GLN A 97 14.20 -0.57 6.98
C GLN A 97 14.70 0.11 8.28
N LEU A 98 13.78 0.65 9.09
CA LEU A 98 14.14 1.23 10.39
C LEU A 98 14.79 0.20 11.32
N VAL A 99 14.20 -1.00 11.43
CA VAL A 99 14.77 -2.07 12.26
C VAL A 99 16.15 -2.47 11.75
N ASP A 100 16.31 -2.68 10.44
CA ASP A 100 17.58 -3.09 9.83
C ASP A 100 18.70 -2.08 10.13
N ILE A 101 18.38 -0.79 10.07
CA ILE A 101 19.33 0.30 10.36
C ILE A 101 19.75 0.28 11.83
N ILE A 102 18.79 0.18 12.76
CA ILE A 102 19.06 0.12 14.20
C ILE A 102 19.94 -1.09 14.53
N GLN A 103 19.63 -2.25 13.94
CA GLN A 103 20.39 -3.48 14.16
C GLN A 103 21.79 -3.44 13.54
N SER A 104 21.96 -2.78 12.38
CA SER A 104 23.23 -2.75 11.66
C SER A 104 24.19 -1.67 12.16
N ASN A 105 23.67 -0.51 12.55
CA ASN A 105 24.47 0.67 12.90
C ASN A 105 24.58 0.94 14.40
N GLY A 106 23.78 0.26 15.24
CA GLY A 106 23.89 0.28 16.70
C GLY A 106 23.62 1.63 17.37
N ASP A 107 23.08 2.60 16.64
CA ASP A 107 22.75 3.93 17.16
C ASP A 107 21.24 4.06 17.33
N GLU A 108 20.77 4.07 18.57
CA GLU A 108 19.35 4.34 18.89
C GLU A 108 18.94 5.77 18.50
N GLY A 109 19.88 6.68 18.24
CA GLY A 109 19.61 8.00 17.64
C GLY A 109 19.30 7.96 16.14
N SER A 110 19.55 6.83 15.47
CA SER A 110 19.39 6.68 14.02
C SER A 110 17.94 6.72 13.51
N PHE A 111 16.93 6.76 14.39
CA PHE A 111 15.55 7.04 13.99
C PHE A 111 15.40 8.44 13.35
N LEU A 112 16.24 9.38 13.79
CA LEU A 112 16.28 10.76 13.31
C LEU A 112 17.46 10.87 12.34
N PHE A 113 17.21 10.65 11.05
CA PHE A 113 18.26 10.84 10.05
C PHE A 113 18.63 12.32 9.95
N ASP A 114 19.90 12.64 10.16
CA ASP A 114 20.45 13.98 9.89
C ASP A 114 20.43 14.30 8.38
N GLU A 115 20.51 13.28 7.51
CA GLU A 115 20.40 13.40 6.05
C GLU A 115 19.48 12.31 5.47
N VAL A 116 18.45 12.71 4.72
CA VAL A 116 17.54 11.79 4.02
C VAL A 116 18.20 11.28 2.74
N ASN A 117 18.50 9.99 2.67
CA ASN A 117 18.91 9.34 1.42
C ASN A 117 17.68 8.68 0.77
N SER A 118 17.08 9.34 -0.22
CA SER A 118 15.88 8.85 -0.90
C SER A 118 16.07 7.53 -1.68
N GLN A 119 17.32 7.08 -1.89
CA GLN A 119 17.59 5.76 -2.49
C GLN A 119 17.53 4.63 -1.45
N GLU A 120 17.71 4.95 -0.17
CA GLU A 120 17.76 3.97 0.93
C GLU A 120 16.55 4.09 1.86
N GLN A 121 15.89 5.25 1.89
CA GLN A 121 14.84 5.59 2.85
C GLN A 121 13.57 6.06 2.13
N SER A 122 12.52 5.24 2.19
CA SER A 122 11.18 5.64 1.76
C SER A 122 10.47 6.40 2.88
N LEU A 123 9.97 7.60 2.60
CA LEU A 123 9.35 8.47 3.60
C LEU A 123 7.84 8.19 3.81
N GLY A 124 7.20 7.27 3.08
CA GLY A 124 5.76 6.98 3.30
C GLY A 124 4.84 8.18 3.10
N LEU A 125 3.96 8.46 4.08
CA LEU A 125 2.99 9.56 4.07
C LEU A 125 3.60 10.90 4.53
N CYS A 126 4.39 10.87 5.60
CA CYS A 126 5.02 12.06 6.16
C CYS A 126 6.38 12.35 5.53
N LYS A 127 6.94 13.53 5.82
CA LYS A 127 8.30 13.88 5.36
C LYS A 127 9.41 13.24 6.18
N THR A 128 9.08 12.66 7.34
CA THR A 128 10.05 12.03 8.23
C THR A 128 9.55 10.63 8.60
N ASN A 129 10.46 9.67 8.75
CA ASN A 129 10.08 8.31 9.13
C ASN A 129 9.54 8.23 10.55
N ILE A 130 10.02 9.08 11.46
CA ILE A 130 9.52 9.15 12.84
C ILE A 130 8.04 9.56 12.88
N ASP A 131 7.63 10.53 12.06
CA ASP A 131 6.21 10.90 11.97
C ASP A 131 5.37 9.77 11.39
N ASN A 132 5.90 8.97 10.47
CA ASN A 132 5.17 7.79 9.99
C ASN A 132 5.03 6.70 11.05
N TYR A 133 6.11 6.47 11.80
CA TYR A 133 6.18 5.48 12.85
C TYR A 133 5.23 5.81 14.00
N GLU A 134 5.28 7.04 14.52
CA GLU A 134 4.38 7.52 15.57
C GLU A 134 2.95 7.72 15.06
N GLY A 135 2.79 8.33 13.87
CA GLY A 135 1.48 8.61 13.31
C GLY A 135 0.68 7.35 13.06
N PHE A 136 1.33 6.29 12.55
CA PHE A 136 0.68 4.99 12.39
C PHE A 136 0.28 4.39 13.73
N ALA A 137 1.15 4.45 14.75
CA ALA A 137 0.85 3.88 16.05
C ALA A 137 -0.32 4.57 16.75
N VAL A 138 -0.38 5.90 16.71
CA VAL A 138 -1.50 6.68 17.26
C VAL A 138 -2.79 6.42 16.48
N TRP A 139 -2.73 6.35 15.15
CA TRP A 139 -3.89 6.01 14.32
C TRP A 139 -4.43 4.62 14.63
N LEU A 140 -3.57 3.61 14.66
CA LEU A 140 -3.99 2.23 14.92
C LEU A 140 -4.51 2.07 16.35
N GLU A 141 -3.89 2.76 17.31
CA GLU A 141 -4.38 2.82 18.70
C GLU A 141 -5.83 3.30 18.77
N ALA A 142 -6.15 4.41 18.09
CA ALA A 142 -7.49 4.96 18.06
C ALA A 142 -8.49 3.98 17.41
N LEU A 143 -8.10 3.40 16.27
CA LEU A 143 -8.90 2.40 15.56
C LEU A 143 -9.21 1.17 16.43
N LEU A 144 -8.19 0.60 17.07
CA LEU A 144 -8.39 -0.57 17.95
C LEU A 144 -9.20 -0.24 19.19
N CYS A 145 -9.07 0.98 19.73
CA CYS A 145 -9.95 1.43 20.81
C CYS A 145 -11.41 1.54 20.35
N GLU A 146 -11.68 1.93 19.11
CA GLU A 146 -13.03 1.95 18.55
C GLU A 146 -13.58 0.53 18.37
N GLU A 147 -12.84 -0.33 17.70
CA GLU A 147 -13.25 -1.71 17.36
C GLU A 147 -13.44 -2.61 18.58
N THR A 148 -12.79 -2.29 19.70
CA THR A 148 -12.93 -3.02 20.98
C THR A 148 -13.82 -2.32 22.00
N ASP A 149 -14.58 -1.30 21.58
CA ASP A 149 -15.56 -0.58 22.43
C ASP A 149 -14.90 0.18 23.62
N ASN A 150 -13.66 0.64 23.41
CA ASN A 150 -12.80 1.36 24.37
C ASN A 150 -12.54 2.84 23.98
N VAL A 151 -13.39 3.45 23.14
CA VAL A 151 -13.25 4.85 22.67
C VAL A 151 -13.03 5.86 23.81
N ARG A 152 -13.65 5.64 24.98
CA ARG A 152 -13.47 6.52 26.14
C ARG A 152 -12.02 6.52 26.67
N ILE A 153 -11.33 5.38 26.60
CA ILE A 153 -9.93 5.27 27.03
C ILE A 153 -9.04 6.05 26.05
N TRP A 154 -9.28 5.90 24.76
CA TRP A 154 -8.60 6.69 23.74
C TRP A 154 -8.81 8.19 23.95
N GLN A 155 -10.05 8.65 24.18
CA GLN A 155 -10.32 10.07 24.42
C GLN A 155 -9.57 10.61 25.65
N LEU A 156 -9.53 9.82 26.75
CA LEU A 156 -8.78 10.19 27.94
C LEU A 156 -7.28 10.36 27.65
N LYS A 157 -6.70 9.49 26.82
CA LYS A 157 -5.29 9.63 26.39
C LYS A 157 -5.12 10.84 25.49
N LYS A 158 -5.97 10.98 24.46
CA LYS A 158 -5.93 12.08 23.49
C LYS A 158 -6.00 13.46 24.15
N ASP A 159 -6.84 13.64 25.16
CA ASP A 159 -6.97 14.91 25.90
C ASP A 159 -5.67 15.32 26.63
N GLY A 160 -4.76 14.36 26.88
CA GLY A 160 -3.46 14.58 27.50
C GLY A 160 -2.28 14.54 26.53
N LEU A 161 -2.51 14.30 25.23
CA LEU A 161 -1.43 14.25 24.23
C LEU A 161 -0.91 15.66 23.92
N PRO A 162 0.39 15.80 23.63
CA PRO A 162 0.95 16.99 23.00
C PRO A 162 0.28 17.33 21.65
N GLU A 163 0.23 18.62 21.30
CA GLU A 163 -0.48 19.14 20.12
C GLU A 163 0.06 18.57 18.79
N ASP A 164 1.36 18.30 18.71
CA ASP A 164 2.02 17.66 17.57
C ASP A 164 1.51 16.23 17.34
N TYR A 165 1.34 15.43 18.40
CA TYR A 165 0.74 14.09 18.31
C TYR A 165 -0.74 14.15 17.89
N VAL A 166 -1.49 15.12 18.40
CA VAL A 166 -2.90 15.33 18.00
C VAL A 166 -2.98 15.69 16.51
N SER A 167 -2.14 16.63 16.06
CA SER A 167 -2.05 17.03 14.65
C SER A 167 -1.64 15.87 13.75
N LEU A 168 -0.71 15.03 14.21
CA LEU A 168 -0.26 13.85 13.49
C LEU A 168 -1.37 12.81 13.36
N PHE A 169 -2.11 12.53 14.44
CA PHE A 169 -3.30 11.68 14.39
C PHE A 169 -4.33 12.19 13.36
N GLU A 170 -4.64 13.49 13.39
CA GLU A 170 -5.60 14.09 12.47
C GLU A 170 -5.15 14.00 11.01
N PHE A 171 -3.85 14.18 10.76
CA PHE A 171 -3.27 13.98 9.43
C PHE A 171 -3.42 12.53 8.93
N PHE A 172 -3.15 11.54 9.79
CA PHE A 172 -3.29 10.12 9.46
C PHE A 172 -4.76 9.74 9.21
N HIS A 173 -5.66 10.23 10.06
CA HIS A 173 -7.10 10.02 9.89
C HIS A 173 -7.62 10.63 8.58
N ASP A 174 -7.21 11.85 8.23
CA ASP A 174 -7.54 12.47 6.94
C ASP A 174 -6.97 11.66 5.75
N ALA A 175 -5.74 11.16 5.87
CA ALA A 175 -5.14 10.31 4.84
C ALA A 175 -5.95 9.02 4.62
N GLU A 176 -6.42 8.36 5.69
CA GLU A 176 -7.32 7.20 5.60
C GLU A 176 -8.62 7.55 4.87
N LEU A 177 -9.26 8.67 5.23
CA LEU A 177 -10.52 9.10 4.61
C LEU A 177 -10.38 9.39 3.11
N ARG A 178 -9.22 9.92 2.69
CA ARG A 178 -8.92 10.20 1.29
C ARG A 178 -8.53 8.96 0.50
N LEU A 179 -7.74 8.06 1.08
CA LEU A 179 -7.16 6.92 0.35
C LEU A 179 -7.95 5.61 0.49
N THR A 180 -8.97 5.58 1.36
CA THR A 180 -9.49 4.36 2.01
C THR A 180 -8.45 3.75 2.97
N ARG A 181 -8.92 2.92 3.92
CA ARG A 181 -8.03 2.21 4.85
C ARG A 181 -7.01 1.31 4.15
N PHE A 182 -7.44 0.59 3.12
CA PHE A 182 -6.54 -0.25 2.32
C PHE A 182 -5.48 0.58 1.59
N GLY A 183 -5.88 1.70 0.96
CA GLY A 183 -4.94 2.59 0.28
C GLY A 183 -3.97 3.29 1.25
N PHE A 184 -4.45 3.67 2.43
CA PHE A 184 -3.63 4.23 3.50
C PHE A 184 -2.55 3.24 3.98
N MET A 185 -2.92 2.00 4.30
CA MET A 185 -1.96 0.95 4.66
C MET A 185 -0.95 0.71 3.53
N SER A 186 -1.42 0.70 2.28
CA SER A 186 -0.58 0.51 1.10
C SER A 186 0.46 1.62 0.93
N GLN A 187 0.07 2.87 1.19
CA GLN A 187 0.94 4.04 1.10
C GLN A 187 2.02 4.06 2.19
N LEU A 188 1.74 3.46 3.35
CA LEU A 188 2.72 3.23 4.42
C LEU A 188 3.64 2.04 4.15
N GLY A 189 3.52 1.40 2.98
CA GLY A 189 4.40 0.30 2.59
C GLY A 189 4.05 -1.03 3.25
N PHE A 190 2.82 -1.22 3.74
CA PHE A 190 2.36 -2.54 4.17
C PHE A 190 2.10 -3.46 2.96
N PRO A 191 2.25 -4.78 3.15
CA PRO A 191 1.89 -5.75 2.13
C PRO A 191 0.41 -5.66 1.81
N LYS A 192 0.10 -5.71 0.52
CA LYS A 192 -1.23 -5.56 -0.05
C LYS A 192 -1.88 -6.93 -0.20
N PHE A 193 -2.84 -7.22 0.68
CA PHE A 193 -3.73 -8.37 0.59
C PHE A 193 -5.13 -7.90 0.20
N TYR A 194 -5.54 -8.23 -1.03
CA TYR A 194 -6.78 -7.73 -1.59
C TYR A 194 -7.51 -8.77 -2.44
N ASP A 195 -8.82 -8.63 -2.47
CA ASP A 195 -9.69 -9.23 -3.48
C ASP A 195 -10.15 -8.15 -4.46
N ASP A 196 -10.97 -8.56 -5.43
CA ASP A 196 -11.49 -7.66 -6.46
C ASP A 196 -12.35 -6.55 -5.86
N ASN A 197 -13.12 -6.85 -4.81
CA ASN A 197 -14.03 -5.89 -4.21
C ASN A 197 -13.26 -4.77 -3.52
N LYS A 198 -12.20 -5.09 -2.76
CA LYS A 198 -11.34 -4.08 -2.12
C LYS A 198 -10.75 -3.13 -3.15
N VAL A 199 -10.25 -3.65 -4.28
CA VAL A 199 -9.70 -2.82 -5.37
C VAL A 199 -10.79 -1.96 -6.01
N ILE A 200 -11.97 -2.52 -6.29
CA ILE A 200 -13.07 -1.78 -6.88
C ILE A 200 -13.59 -0.68 -5.95
N ASP A 201 -13.60 -0.89 -4.64
CA ASP A 201 -14.01 0.14 -3.68
C ASP A 201 -13.01 1.31 -3.65
N VAL A 202 -11.71 1.05 -3.82
CA VAL A 202 -10.70 2.10 -4.05
C VAL A 202 -10.99 2.88 -5.32
N VAL A 203 -11.27 2.19 -6.44
CA VAL A 203 -11.58 2.84 -7.73
C VAL A 203 -12.86 3.68 -7.61
N LYS A 204 -13.92 3.15 -6.99
CA LYS A 204 -15.16 3.90 -6.73
C LYS A 204 -14.90 5.15 -5.90
N LYS A 205 -14.09 5.05 -4.85
CA LYS A 205 -13.73 6.20 -4.01
C LYS A 205 -12.97 7.27 -4.79
N LEU A 206 -12.04 6.84 -5.66
CA LEU A 206 -11.21 7.74 -6.46
C LEU A 206 -12.01 8.47 -7.54
N TYR A 207 -12.87 7.75 -8.26
CA TYR A 207 -13.70 8.31 -9.32
C TYR A 207 -14.96 8.99 -8.79
N ASP A 208 -15.41 8.62 -7.59
CA ASP A 208 -16.64 9.13 -6.96
C ASP A 208 -17.83 9.07 -7.95
N SER A 209 -18.49 10.20 -8.21
CA SER A 209 -19.58 10.29 -9.18
C SER A 209 -19.19 9.97 -10.62
N ALA A 210 -17.90 10.01 -10.98
CA ALA A 210 -17.42 9.63 -12.31
C ALA A 210 -17.26 8.11 -12.49
N PHE A 211 -17.45 7.31 -11.45
CA PHE A 211 -17.33 5.84 -11.54
C PHE A 211 -18.39 5.23 -12.45
N ASP A 212 -19.58 5.83 -12.53
CA ASP A 212 -20.67 5.36 -13.41
C ASP A 212 -20.32 5.43 -14.90
N ASN A 213 -19.27 6.17 -15.25
CA ASN A 213 -18.74 6.28 -16.62
C ASN A 213 -17.69 5.20 -16.94
N VAL A 214 -17.29 4.38 -15.98
CA VAL A 214 -16.32 3.30 -16.18
C VAL A 214 -16.98 2.12 -16.88
N ASP A 215 -16.43 1.71 -18.02
CA ASP A 215 -16.91 0.56 -18.79
C ASP A 215 -16.37 -0.75 -18.21
N PHE A 216 -15.06 -0.80 -17.93
CA PHE A 216 -14.43 -1.93 -17.27
C PHE A 216 -13.12 -1.55 -16.56
N VAL A 217 -12.73 -2.40 -15.61
CA VAL A 217 -11.45 -2.33 -14.91
C VAL A 217 -10.76 -3.69 -14.99
N VAL A 218 -9.49 -3.69 -15.39
CA VAL A 218 -8.64 -4.87 -15.45
C VAL A 218 -7.49 -4.71 -14.46
N LEU A 219 -7.35 -5.68 -13.56
CA LEU A 219 -6.20 -5.81 -12.69
C LEU A 219 -5.10 -6.56 -13.43
N TYR A 220 -3.90 -6.00 -13.49
CA TYR A 220 -2.75 -6.62 -14.14
C TYR A 220 -1.46 -6.42 -13.32
N GLY A 221 -0.30 -6.68 -13.92
CA GLY A 221 0.99 -6.56 -13.24
C GLY A 221 1.32 -7.75 -12.33
N SER A 222 2.29 -7.56 -11.43
CA SER A 222 2.89 -8.67 -10.67
C SER A 222 2.02 -9.20 -9.54
N GLN A 223 1.08 -8.38 -9.04
CA GLN A 223 0.16 -8.71 -7.94
C GLN A 223 0.88 -9.26 -6.69
N LYS A 224 2.15 -8.90 -6.51
CA LYS A 224 2.92 -9.29 -5.32
C LYS A 224 2.49 -8.38 -4.16
N PRO A 225 2.44 -8.87 -2.91
CA PRO A 225 2.01 -8.03 -1.78
C PRO A 225 2.81 -6.73 -1.62
N GLU A 226 4.09 -6.76 -1.97
CA GLU A 226 4.99 -5.61 -1.84
C GLU A 226 5.05 -4.73 -3.10
N SER A 227 4.37 -5.09 -4.19
CA SER A 227 4.30 -4.28 -5.41
C SER A 227 3.15 -3.29 -5.39
N ASP A 228 3.23 -2.28 -6.23
CA ASP A 228 2.07 -1.48 -6.62
C ASP A 228 0.98 -2.33 -7.30
N ILE A 229 -0.21 -1.75 -7.38
CA ILE A 229 -1.40 -2.28 -8.02
C ILE A 229 -1.53 -1.58 -9.38
N ASP A 230 -1.49 -2.37 -10.45
CA ASP A 230 -1.65 -1.86 -11.81
C ASP A 230 -3.07 -2.13 -12.30
N LEU A 231 -3.78 -1.06 -12.64
CA LEU A 231 -5.13 -1.09 -13.19
C LEU A 231 -5.18 -0.50 -14.59
N PHE A 232 -5.87 -1.20 -15.47
CA PHE A 232 -6.23 -0.68 -16.79
C PHE A 232 -7.72 -0.37 -16.79
N VAL A 233 -8.06 0.89 -17.06
CA VAL A 233 -9.42 1.39 -16.97
C VAL A 233 -9.84 1.93 -18.33
N VAL A 234 -11.03 1.53 -18.77
CA VAL A 234 -11.68 2.16 -19.92
C VAL A 234 -12.96 2.80 -19.46
N SER A 235 -13.17 4.06 -19.85
CA SER A 235 -14.31 4.85 -19.41
C SER A 235 -14.74 5.86 -20.49
N SER A 236 -15.86 6.55 -20.25
CA SER A 236 -16.20 7.77 -20.99
C SER A 236 -15.67 9.05 -20.35
N ASN A 237 -14.85 8.97 -19.31
CA ASN A 237 -14.16 10.12 -18.75
C ASN A 237 -13.00 10.54 -19.67
N PRO A 238 -12.49 11.78 -19.56
CA PRO A 238 -11.24 12.15 -20.19
C PRO A 238 -10.12 11.23 -19.70
N SER A 239 -9.20 10.85 -20.59
CA SER A 239 -8.09 9.97 -20.23
C SER A 239 -7.20 10.65 -19.20
N THR A 240 -7.13 10.06 -18.01
CA THR A 240 -6.30 10.56 -16.91
C THR A 240 -5.54 9.41 -16.28
N ASN A 241 -4.23 9.37 -16.50
CA ASN A 241 -3.40 8.42 -15.79
C ASN A 241 -3.22 8.89 -14.34
N PHE A 242 -3.42 7.98 -13.40
CA PHE A 242 -3.28 8.24 -11.98
C PHE A 242 -2.14 7.40 -11.41
N PHE A 243 -1.24 8.05 -10.66
CA PHE A 243 -0.11 7.38 -10.02
C PHE A 243 0.10 8.00 -8.64
N ASN A 244 0.07 7.18 -7.59
CA ASN A 244 0.34 7.63 -6.21
C ASN A 244 1.29 6.71 -5.44
N GLY A 245 2.13 5.95 -6.14
CA GLY A 245 3.19 5.11 -5.53
C GLY A 245 2.74 3.70 -5.16
N TYR A 246 1.48 3.50 -4.74
CA TYR A 246 0.92 2.15 -4.53
C TYR A 246 -0.11 1.73 -5.59
N LEU A 247 -0.72 2.69 -6.28
CA LEU A 247 -1.73 2.44 -7.30
C LEU A 247 -1.35 3.18 -8.59
N ASN A 248 -1.32 2.42 -9.69
CA ASN A 248 -1.14 2.92 -11.04
C ASN A 248 -2.40 2.63 -11.83
N ILE A 249 -3.03 3.68 -12.37
CA ILE A 249 -4.16 3.55 -13.27
C ILE A 249 -3.74 4.08 -14.63
N TYR A 250 -3.72 3.17 -15.60
CA TYR A 250 -3.67 3.52 -17.01
C TYR A 250 -5.11 3.62 -17.53
N GLU A 251 -5.61 4.85 -17.66
CA GLU A 251 -6.99 5.11 -18.09
C GLU A 251 -7.02 5.59 -19.53
N LEU A 252 -7.91 4.99 -20.32
CA LEU A 252 -8.22 5.42 -21.67
C LEU A 252 -9.71 5.73 -21.81
N ASN A 253 -10.01 6.83 -22.48
CA ASN A 253 -11.36 7.06 -22.98
C ASN A 253 -11.67 6.08 -24.13
N ARG A 254 -12.96 5.91 -24.44
CA ARG A 254 -13.45 4.98 -25.48
C ARG A 254 -12.81 5.18 -26.87
N GLU A 255 -12.56 6.42 -27.28
CA GLU A 255 -12.00 6.72 -28.61
C GLU A 255 -10.53 6.31 -28.69
N GLU A 256 -9.74 6.70 -27.68
CA GLU A 256 -8.35 6.30 -27.56
C GLU A 256 -8.20 4.79 -27.44
N PHE A 257 -9.02 4.17 -26.60
CA PHE A 257 -9.05 2.72 -26.46
C PHE A 257 -9.30 2.02 -27.79
N ALA A 258 -10.28 2.48 -28.57
CA ALA A 258 -10.58 1.92 -29.89
C ALA A 258 -9.40 2.08 -30.85
N GLN A 259 -8.81 3.28 -30.91
CA GLN A 259 -7.66 3.56 -31.78
C GLN A 259 -6.45 2.67 -31.44
N LEU A 260 -6.09 2.59 -30.16
CA LEU A 260 -4.93 1.80 -29.70
C LEU A 260 -5.17 0.30 -29.85
N SER A 261 -6.40 -0.16 -29.61
CA SER A 261 -6.80 -1.55 -29.88
C SER A 261 -6.66 -1.91 -31.36
N ASP A 262 -7.14 -1.05 -32.27
CA ASP A 262 -7.04 -1.26 -33.72
C ASP A 262 -5.57 -1.27 -34.20
N ASN A 263 -4.69 -0.56 -33.49
CA ASN A 263 -3.26 -0.52 -33.75
C ASN A 263 -2.47 -1.64 -33.05
N LEU A 264 -3.13 -2.58 -32.36
CA LEU A 264 -2.46 -3.65 -31.60
C LEU A 264 -1.37 -3.10 -30.66
N ASP A 265 -1.66 -1.98 -30.00
CA ASP A 265 -0.75 -1.36 -29.04
C ASP A 265 -0.44 -2.32 -27.89
N ILE A 266 0.84 -2.52 -27.56
CA ILE A 266 1.23 -3.46 -26.50
C ILE A 266 0.78 -2.98 -25.11
N GLY A 267 0.71 -1.67 -24.88
CA GLY A 267 0.19 -1.09 -23.64
C GLY A 267 -1.31 -1.30 -23.44
N VAL A 268 -2.07 -1.59 -24.50
CA VAL A 268 -3.48 -1.98 -24.42
C VAL A 268 -3.66 -3.49 -24.45
N THR A 269 -2.93 -4.19 -25.32
CA THR A 269 -3.10 -5.64 -25.47
C THR A 269 -2.57 -6.39 -24.25
N ASP A 270 -1.44 -5.99 -23.67
CA ASP A 270 -0.89 -6.65 -22.49
C ASP A 270 -1.87 -6.70 -21.30
N PRO A 271 -2.42 -5.57 -20.79
CA PRO A 271 -3.38 -5.64 -19.68
C PRO A 271 -4.64 -6.44 -20.05
N LEU A 272 -5.17 -6.33 -21.27
CA LEU A 272 -6.37 -7.09 -21.68
C LEU A 272 -6.17 -8.61 -21.69
N PHE A 273 -4.98 -9.07 -22.11
CA PHE A 273 -4.70 -10.49 -22.32
C PHE A 273 -3.99 -11.16 -21.14
N ALA A 274 -3.12 -10.44 -20.42
CA ALA A 274 -2.43 -10.93 -19.23
C ALA A 274 -3.20 -10.64 -17.93
N GLY A 275 -4.01 -9.58 -17.92
CA GLY A 275 -4.78 -9.16 -16.75
C GLY A 275 -6.10 -9.91 -16.55
N ARG A 276 -6.73 -9.60 -15.42
CA ARG A 276 -8.00 -10.15 -14.97
C ARG A 276 -9.05 -9.06 -14.88
N LEU A 277 -10.18 -9.26 -15.55
CA LEU A 277 -11.34 -8.37 -15.44
C LEU A 277 -11.89 -8.42 -14.01
N ILE A 278 -11.92 -7.27 -13.33
CA ILE A 278 -12.44 -7.13 -11.97
C ILE A 278 -13.75 -6.31 -11.91
N TYR A 279 -14.05 -5.55 -12.96
CA TYR A 279 -15.32 -4.82 -13.12
C TYR A 279 -15.68 -4.66 -14.61
N GLY A 280 -16.97 -4.71 -14.93
CA GLY A 280 -17.51 -4.62 -16.30
C GLY A 280 -18.24 -5.89 -16.75
N ASP A 281 -18.87 -5.85 -17.93
CA ASP A 281 -19.54 -7.01 -18.51
C ASP A 281 -18.54 -8.01 -19.11
N LYS A 282 -18.45 -9.18 -18.48
CA LYS A 282 -17.58 -10.29 -18.90
C LYS A 282 -17.81 -10.72 -20.35
N ASN A 283 -19.06 -10.79 -20.81
CA ASN A 283 -19.34 -11.24 -22.18
C ASN A 283 -18.83 -10.23 -23.19
N SER A 284 -19.08 -8.95 -22.94
CA SER A 284 -18.58 -7.85 -23.78
C SER A 284 -17.04 -7.81 -23.79
N PHE A 285 -16.40 -8.04 -22.64
CA PHE A 285 -14.95 -8.08 -22.51
C PHE A 285 -14.32 -9.26 -23.30
N GLU A 286 -14.90 -10.45 -23.24
CA GLU A 286 -14.39 -11.60 -24.02
C GLU A 286 -14.61 -11.42 -25.53
N GLN A 287 -15.73 -10.82 -25.93
CA GLN A 287 -15.96 -10.47 -27.34
C GLN A 287 -14.92 -9.47 -27.86
N LEU A 288 -14.53 -8.51 -27.03
CA LEU A 288 -13.49 -7.54 -27.32
C LEU A 288 -12.11 -8.21 -27.49
N LYS A 289 -11.72 -9.11 -26.57
CA LYS A 289 -10.50 -9.92 -26.72
C LYS A 289 -10.53 -10.76 -27.99
N GLN A 290 -11.68 -11.36 -28.32
CA GLN A 290 -11.83 -12.12 -29.55
C GLN A 290 -11.70 -11.24 -30.81
N LYS A 291 -12.27 -10.03 -30.80
CA LYS A 291 -12.13 -9.06 -31.88
C LYS A 291 -10.65 -8.71 -32.11
N ILE A 292 -9.92 -8.35 -31.05
CA ILE A 292 -8.49 -7.98 -31.13
C ILE A 292 -7.63 -9.17 -31.60
N SER A 293 -7.87 -10.36 -31.05
CA SER A 293 -7.11 -11.56 -31.43
C SER A 293 -7.32 -11.97 -32.89
N THR A 294 -8.47 -11.65 -33.48
CA THR A 294 -8.81 -12.04 -34.87
C THR A 294 -8.63 -10.92 -35.91
N GLN A 295 -8.47 -9.66 -35.50
CA GLN A 295 -8.33 -8.55 -36.45
C GLN A 295 -7.09 -8.68 -37.35
N ARG A 296 -7.13 -8.19 -38.58
CA ARG A 296 -5.95 -8.28 -39.46
C ARG A 296 -4.81 -7.38 -38.95
N ILE A 297 -3.57 -7.87 -38.98
CA ILE A 297 -2.39 -7.01 -38.76
C ILE A 297 -2.28 -6.02 -39.92
N THR A 298 -2.14 -4.74 -39.61
CA THR A 298 -2.03 -3.67 -40.61
C THR A 298 -0.66 -2.99 -40.53
N GLN A 299 -0.23 -2.36 -41.62
CA GLN A 299 1.00 -1.56 -41.61
C GLN A 299 0.91 -0.43 -40.58
N LYS A 300 -0.28 0.18 -40.44
CA LYS A 300 -0.55 1.22 -39.44
C LYS A 300 -0.27 0.73 -38.01
N ALA A 301 -0.64 -0.52 -37.68
CA ALA A 301 -0.36 -1.11 -36.37
C ALA A 301 1.15 -1.29 -36.13
N ILE A 302 1.89 -1.73 -37.16
CA ILE A 302 3.35 -1.88 -37.09
C ILE A 302 4.02 -0.52 -36.90
N ASP A 303 3.68 0.46 -37.75
CA ASP A 303 4.26 1.81 -37.72
C ASP A 303 3.95 2.53 -36.39
N HIS A 304 2.73 2.33 -35.85
CA HIS A 304 2.34 2.84 -34.55
C HIS A 304 3.27 2.33 -33.44
N ASN A 305 3.48 1.01 -33.36
CA ASN A 305 4.33 0.42 -32.33
C ASN A 305 5.81 0.86 -32.48
N ILE A 306 6.32 1.02 -33.71
CA ILE A 306 7.66 1.60 -33.93
C ILE A 306 7.72 3.04 -33.39
N THR A 307 6.73 3.86 -33.75
CA THR A 307 6.67 5.26 -33.36
C THR A 307 6.59 5.43 -31.84
N GLU A 308 5.78 4.61 -31.16
CA GLU A 308 5.71 4.64 -29.70
C GLU A 308 7.00 4.16 -29.04
N ALA A 309 7.66 3.14 -29.59
CA ALA A 309 8.98 2.72 -29.12
C ALA A 309 10.01 3.87 -29.20
N GLU A 310 10.04 4.59 -30.33
CA GLU A 310 10.92 5.74 -30.53
C GLU A 310 10.61 6.90 -29.58
N LYS A 311 9.32 7.22 -29.37
CA LYS A 311 8.90 8.26 -28.43
C LYS A 311 9.36 7.94 -27.02
N GLN A 312 9.11 6.72 -26.56
CA GLN A 312 9.53 6.28 -25.24
C GLN A 312 11.06 6.27 -25.10
N ASN A 313 11.79 6.05 -26.22
CA ASN A 313 13.24 6.12 -26.29
C ASN A 313 13.83 7.55 -26.11
N LEU A 314 13.02 8.60 -26.24
CA LEU A 314 13.44 9.98 -26.04
C LEU A 314 13.30 10.45 -24.58
N PHE A 315 12.58 9.71 -23.72
CA PHE A 315 12.35 10.06 -22.31
C PHE A 315 13.27 9.31 -21.32
N PHE A 316 14.38 8.75 -21.81
CA PHE A 316 15.35 7.99 -21.02
C PHE A 316 16.28 8.90 -20.21
N GLU A 317 16.01 9.08 -18.92
CA GLU A 317 17.11 9.28 -17.96
C GLU A 317 17.00 8.53 -16.62
N THR A 318 15.88 7.97 -16.15
CA THR A 318 15.84 7.51 -14.72
C THR A 318 15.05 6.26 -14.31
N ASP A 319 14.27 5.55 -15.14
CA ASP A 319 13.42 4.44 -14.64
C ASP A 319 13.57 3.09 -15.40
N LYS A 320 13.98 2.05 -14.67
CA LYS A 320 14.14 0.67 -15.18
C LYS A 320 12.82 0.02 -15.62
N ARG A 321 11.66 0.42 -15.10
CA ARG A 321 10.36 -0.17 -15.49
C ARG A 321 9.93 0.26 -16.90
N ARG A 322 10.35 1.46 -17.35
CA ARG A 322 10.13 1.92 -18.73
C ARG A 322 10.90 1.11 -19.76
N ILE A 323 12.01 0.45 -19.38
CA ILE A 323 12.84 -0.37 -20.28
C ILE A 323 12.04 -1.56 -20.83
N LEU A 324 11.20 -2.19 -19.99
CA LEU A 324 10.37 -3.33 -20.37
C LEU A 324 9.34 -2.97 -21.44
N TYR A 325 8.65 -1.84 -21.27
CA TYR A 325 7.66 -1.39 -22.25
C TYR A 325 8.30 -0.88 -23.55
N ILE A 326 9.47 -0.24 -23.49
CA ILE A 326 10.21 0.21 -24.67
C ILE A 326 10.65 -0.97 -25.52
N GLY A 327 11.25 -1.98 -24.89
CA GLY A 327 11.54 -3.26 -25.54
C GLY A 327 10.28 -3.90 -26.08
N GLY A 328 9.20 -3.88 -25.29
CA GLY A 328 7.88 -4.40 -25.66
C GLY A 328 7.33 -3.82 -26.95
N PHE A 329 7.34 -2.50 -27.13
CA PHE A 329 6.85 -1.86 -28.36
C PHE A 329 7.67 -2.25 -29.60
N PHE A 330 9.00 -2.23 -29.49
CA PHE A 330 9.88 -2.58 -30.61
C PHE A 330 9.74 -4.05 -31.01
N GLN A 331 9.75 -4.95 -30.02
CA GLN A 331 9.56 -6.39 -30.20
C GLN A 331 8.15 -6.71 -30.73
N ASN A 332 7.12 -6.00 -30.26
CA ASN A 332 5.77 -6.15 -30.78
C ASN A 332 5.70 -5.75 -32.26
N ALA A 333 6.28 -4.62 -32.65
CA ALA A 333 6.33 -4.21 -34.05
C ALA A 333 7.03 -5.24 -34.95
N GLU A 334 8.16 -5.79 -34.50
CA GLU A 334 8.89 -6.84 -35.23
C GLU A 334 8.01 -8.09 -35.43
N GLN A 335 7.38 -8.57 -34.36
CA GLN A 335 6.50 -9.75 -34.45
C GLN A 335 5.27 -9.51 -35.33
N LEU A 336 4.67 -8.32 -35.26
CA LEU A 336 3.57 -7.93 -36.15
C LEU A 336 4.02 -7.94 -37.62
N GLY A 337 5.24 -7.47 -37.92
CA GLY A 337 5.84 -7.53 -39.25
C GLY A 337 6.05 -8.96 -39.79
N LEU A 338 6.27 -9.92 -38.88
CA LEU A 338 6.36 -11.35 -39.21
C LEU A 338 5.00 -12.06 -39.30
N GLY A 339 3.90 -11.34 -39.03
CA GLY A 339 2.54 -11.89 -39.04
C GLY A 339 2.10 -12.52 -37.72
N ASN A 340 2.89 -12.39 -36.66
CA ASN A 340 2.60 -12.90 -35.32
C ASN A 340 1.89 -11.84 -34.47
N LYS A 341 1.01 -12.27 -33.55
CA LYS A 341 0.42 -11.39 -32.53
C LYS A 341 0.78 -11.88 -31.13
N PRO A 342 1.81 -11.32 -30.51
CA PRO A 342 2.21 -11.71 -29.15
C PRO A 342 1.15 -11.37 -28.10
N LEU A 343 0.46 -10.23 -28.27
CA LEU A 343 -0.63 -9.70 -27.42
C LEU A 343 -0.29 -9.46 -25.94
N THR A 344 0.89 -9.89 -25.47
CA THR A 344 1.36 -9.78 -24.08
C THR A 344 2.87 -9.63 -24.06
N LEU A 345 3.40 -8.94 -23.05
CA LEU A 345 4.83 -8.79 -22.80
C LEU A 345 5.47 -10.14 -22.45
N ALA A 346 4.80 -10.99 -21.68
CA ALA A 346 5.31 -12.32 -21.33
C ALA A 346 5.54 -13.21 -22.56
N THR A 347 4.68 -13.11 -23.59
CA THR A 347 4.88 -13.85 -24.85
C THR A 347 6.06 -13.30 -25.63
N LEU A 348 6.26 -11.97 -25.64
CA LEU A 348 7.45 -11.36 -26.23
C LEU A 348 8.73 -11.83 -25.52
N GLU A 349 8.77 -11.79 -24.19
CA GLU A 349 9.93 -12.27 -23.42
C GLU A 349 10.28 -13.73 -23.78
N GLN A 350 9.30 -14.62 -23.93
CA GLN A 350 9.54 -16.02 -24.33
C GLN A 350 10.10 -16.17 -25.75
N ILE A 351 9.76 -15.26 -26.66
CA ILE A 351 10.27 -15.26 -28.04
C ILE A 351 11.74 -14.82 -28.06
N TYR A 352 12.10 -13.79 -27.30
CA TYR A 352 13.43 -13.17 -27.33
C TYR A 352 14.42 -13.71 -26.27
N SER A 353 13.96 -14.52 -25.31
CA SER A 353 14.84 -15.18 -24.32
C SER A 353 15.45 -16.50 -24.83
N LYS A 354 15.26 -16.83 -26.11
CA LYS A 354 15.87 -17.98 -26.80
C LYS A 354 16.98 -17.49 -27.72
#